data_AF-A0A3A4PR60-F1
#
_entry.id   AF-A0A3A4PR60-F1
#
_cell.length_a   1.000
_cell.length_b   1.000
_cell.length_c   1.000
_cell.angle_alpha   90.00
_cell.angle_beta   90.00
_cell.angle_gamma   90.00
#
_symmetry.space_group_name_H-M   'P 1'
#
loop_
_entity.id
_entity.type
_entity.pdbx_description
1 polymer ?
#
loop_
_entity_poly.entity_id
_entity_poly.type
_entity_poly.pdbx_seq_one_letter_code
_entity_poly.pdbx_strand_id
1 'polypeptide(L)'
;MRNLIVFSLCACLAVSAYAGQTDLMDLTYPEPSQYVLPNNPTGISAAQAASIRVATNGTQLQYVGVFLDGDGVDQIYVKVQQQNSSGTFHTCGFYRGEGAGGWPGMTGGAAFFTLPGAFSEGDMLVEHDGAGNVKLTLSNLVPSQPDQIHERGGWIPRNGDQIGIHGYTGVAAMDDFSIETDSLCDDFNRPDGALGPDWRLAAGGDTGVVRGGRAYVGSGNVRARYTFVGECGGPACNYNVKKSKAKDCDVCPPKGGEYGSGVACEVVKDCAKKLKETIPCPDGGNGTCKLKGKRSSCG
;
A
#
# COMPACT_ATOMS: atom_id res chain seq x y z
N MET A 1 28.69 -66.26 -58.52
CA MET A 1 29.51 -65.10 -58.15
C MET A 1 28.72 -63.82 -58.32
N ARG A 2 28.21 -63.25 -57.22
CA ARG A 2 27.92 -61.83 -57.01
C ARG A 2 27.39 -61.71 -55.58
N ASN A 3 28.29 -61.36 -54.67
CA ASN A 3 27.97 -61.04 -53.27
C ASN A 3 27.27 -59.69 -53.25
N LEU A 4 26.06 -59.64 -52.70
CA LEU A 4 25.35 -58.40 -52.43
C LEU A 4 25.69 -57.98 -50.99
N ILE A 5 26.50 -56.93 -50.86
CA ILE A 5 26.85 -56.29 -49.59
C ILE A 5 25.70 -55.34 -49.25
N VAL A 6 24.97 -55.62 -48.16
CA VAL A 6 23.98 -54.71 -47.59
C VAL A 6 24.69 -53.84 -46.55
N PHE A 7 24.90 -52.57 -46.88
CA PHE A 7 25.31 -51.55 -45.92
C PHE A 7 24.09 -51.11 -45.11
N SER A 8 24.06 -51.45 -43.82
CA SER A 8 23.09 -50.94 -42.86
C SER A 8 23.54 -49.54 -42.41
N LEU A 9 22.80 -48.51 -42.80
CA LEU A 9 23.01 -47.13 -42.36
C LEU A 9 22.59 -47.00 -40.89
N CYS A 10 23.56 -46.73 -40.02
CA CYS A 10 23.31 -46.33 -38.63
C CYS A 10 22.88 -44.86 -38.64
N ALA A 11 21.59 -44.59 -38.47
CA ALA A 11 21.06 -43.24 -38.31
C ALA A 11 21.37 -42.75 -36.88
N CYS A 12 22.39 -41.90 -36.74
CA CYS A 12 22.59 -41.09 -35.55
C CYS A 12 21.40 -40.15 -35.36
N LEU A 13 20.51 -40.46 -34.42
CA LEU A 13 19.54 -39.52 -33.89
C LEU A 13 20.28 -38.40 -33.17
N ALA A 14 20.37 -37.23 -33.83
CA ALA A 14 20.76 -36.00 -33.18
C ALA A 14 19.66 -35.61 -32.18
N VAL A 15 19.96 -35.71 -30.89
CA VAL A 15 19.14 -35.12 -29.83
C VAL A 15 19.36 -33.61 -29.91
N SER A 16 18.39 -32.88 -30.47
CA SER A 16 18.35 -31.43 -30.36
C SER A 16 18.12 -31.07 -28.90
N ALA A 17 19.18 -30.61 -28.23
CA ALA A 17 19.06 -29.90 -26.97
C ALA A 17 18.26 -28.62 -27.22
N TYR A 18 17.02 -28.58 -26.74
CA TYR A 18 16.27 -27.34 -26.61
C TYR A 18 16.98 -26.54 -25.51
N ALA A 19 17.84 -25.60 -25.92
CA ALA A 19 18.26 -24.53 -25.03
C ALA A 19 17.00 -23.74 -24.69
N GLY A 20 16.45 -23.98 -23.50
CA GLY A 20 15.40 -23.14 -22.97
C GLY A 20 15.89 -21.71 -23.01
N GLN A 21 15.22 -20.91 -23.83
CA GLN A 21 15.34 -19.47 -23.79
C GLN A 21 14.93 -19.06 -22.39
N THR A 22 15.90 -18.88 -21.50
CA THR A 22 15.71 -18.03 -20.34
C THR A 22 15.51 -16.66 -20.93
N ASP A 23 14.24 -16.27 -21.12
CA ASP A 23 13.86 -14.87 -21.12
C ASP A 23 14.30 -14.33 -19.75
N LEU A 24 15.59 -14.00 -19.67
CA LEU A 24 16.09 -13.05 -18.70
C LEU A 24 15.26 -11.81 -19.00
N MET A 25 14.24 -11.58 -18.17
CA MET A 25 13.57 -10.29 -18.14
C MET A 25 14.69 -9.26 -18.11
N ASP A 26 14.69 -8.42 -19.13
CA ASP A 26 15.67 -7.36 -19.25
C ASP A 26 15.48 -6.42 -18.07
N LEU A 27 16.27 -6.65 -17.02
CA LEU A 27 16.35 -5.82 -15.82
C LEU A 27 17.26 -4.60 -16.08
N THR A 28 17.52 -4.23 -17.34
CA THR A 28 18.00 -2.89 -17.62
C THR A 28 16.93 -1.91 -17.16
N TYR A 29 17.13 -1.37 -15.97
CA TYR A 29 16.43 -0.19 -15.51
C TYR A 29 16.48 0.84 -16.63
N PRO A 30 15.33 1.41 -17.04
CA PRO A 30 15.35 2.48 -18.02
C PRO A 30 16.32 3.54 -17.52
N GLU A 31 17.23 3.97 -18.39
CA GLU A 31 18.12 5.11 -18.16
C GLU A 31 17.29 6.23 -17.53
N PRO A 32 17.68 6.77 -16.36
CA PRO A 32 16.86 7.73 -15.64
C PRO A 32 16.55 8.89 -16.57
N SER A 33 15.29 8.98 -17.00
CA SER A 33 14.80 10.10 -17.80
C SER A 33 15.29 11.37 -17.12
N GLN A 34 15.99 12.25 -17.85
CA GLN A 34 16.54 13.47 -17.28
C GLN A 34 15.45 14.18 -16.49
N TYR A 35 15.64 14.19 -15.17
CA TYR A 35 14.72 14.77 -14.24
C TYR A 35 14.69 16.28 -14.48
N VAL A 36 13.61 16.75 -15.10
CA VAL A 36 13.30 18.18 -15.19
C VAL A 36 12.51 18.52 -13.94
N LEU A 37 13.03 19.45 -13.15
CA LEU A 37 12.35 19.97 -11.97
C LEU A 37 10.96 20.49 -12.38
N PRO A 38 9.85 20.07 -11.73
CA PRO A 38 8.63 20.84 -11.80
C PRO A 38 8.95 22.23 -11.27
N ASN A 39 8.51 23.25 -11.99
CA ASN A 39 8.65 24.65 -11.57
C ASN A 39 7.86 24.83 -10.26
N ASN A 40 8.50 24.60 -9.12
CA ASN A 40 7.99 24.95 -7.80
C ASN A 40 8.55 26.33 -7.43
N PRO A 41 7.80 27.44 -7.62
CA PRO A 41 8.30 28.79 -7.40
C PRO A 41 8.57 29.12 -5.92
N THR A 42 8.09 28.31 -4.98
CA THR A 42 8.24 28.54 -3.53
C THR A 42 9.35 27.70 -2.89
N GLY A 43 9.68 26.55 -3.47
CA GLY A 43 10.64 25.60 -2.89
C GLY A 43 10.15 24.91 -1.60
N ILE A 44 8.85 24.93 -1.31
CA ILE A 44 8.22 24.35 -0.11
C ILE A 44 6.92 23.65 -0.52
N SER A 45 6.79 22.35 -0.22
CA SER A 45 5.56 21.55 -0.29
C SER A 45 4.70 21.78 0.95
N ALA A 46 3.42 21.37 0.91
CA ALA A 46 2.66 21.18 2.13
C ALA A 46 3.30 20.09 2.99
N ALA A 47 3.29 20.26 4.32
CA ALA A 47 3.70 19.19 5.23
C ALA A 47 2.70 18.03 5.11
N GLN A 48 3.20 16.80 5.16
CA GLN A 48 2.42 15.59 5.00
C GLN A 48 2.90 14.55 6.00
N ALA A 49 1.97 13.76 6.53
CA ALA A 49 2.30 12.64 7.37
C ALA A 49 1.28 11.52 7.18
N ALA A 50 1.76 10.29 7.17
CA ALA A 50 0.91 9.11 7.09
C ALA A 50 1.49 7.98 7.94
N SER A 51 0.60 7.22 8.57
CA SER A 51 0.96 6.05 9.36
C SER A 51 0.27 4.79 8.85
N ILE A 52 0.93 3.67 9.09
CA ILE A 52 0.41 2.32 8.86
C ILE A 52 0.91 1.39 9.96
N ARG A 53 0.13 0.39 10.30
CA ARG A 53 0.61 -0.79 10.99
C ARG A 53 1.14 -1.80 9.97
N VAL A 54 2.33 -2.33 10.23
CA VAL A 54 3.03 -3.23 9.29
C VAL A 54 3.30 -4.57 9.95
N ALA A 55 3.24 -5.65 9.16
CA ALA A 55 3.54 -7.00 9.64
C ALA A 55 4.26 -7.82 8.56
N THR A 56 5.23 -8.64 8.98
CA THR A 56 5.81 -9.66 8.11
C THR A 56 4.80 -10.79 7.92
N ASN A 57 4.73 -11.31 6.69
CA ASN A 57 3.92 -12.47 6.36
C ASN A 57 4.81 -13.63 5.88
N GLY A 58 5.19 -14.51 6.80
CA GLY A 58 6.11 -15.61 6.52
C GLY A 58 7.55 -15.15 6.29
N THR A 59 8.33 -15.96 5.57
CA THR A 59 9.78 -15.78 5.40
C THR A 59 10.19 -15.41 3.97
N GLN A 60 9.26 -15.05 3.10
CA GLN A 60 9.59 -14.61 1.75
C GLN A 60 10.17 -13.18 1.78
N LEU A 61 10.91 -12.80 0.73
CA LEU A 61 11.30 -11.41 0.54
C LEU A 61 10.04 -10.56 0.45
N GLN A 62 9.97 -9.52 1.27
CA GLN A 62 8.81 -8.65 1.36
C GLN A 62 9.22 -7.25 1.80
N TYR A 63 8.44 -6.27 1.39
CA TYR A 63 8.54 -4.93 1.91
C TYR A 63 7.15 -4.32 2.05
N VAL A 64 7.05 -3.38 2.97
CA VAL A 64 5.87 -2.55 3.20
C VAL A 64 6.37 -1.12 3.31
N GLY A 65 5.59 -0.16 2.82
CA GLY A 65 5.93 1.23 2.99
C GLY A 65 4.82 2.20 2.62
N VAL A 66 5.16 3.46 2.83
CA VAL A 66 4.33 4.64 2.55
C VAL A 66 5.03 5.46 1.48
N PHE A 67 4.26 6.20 0.69
CA PHE A 67 4.80 7.28 -0.13
C PHE A 67 4.08 8.60 0.13
N LEU A 68 4.83 9.70 -0.02
CA LEU A 68 4.41 11.09 0.18
C LEU A 68 4.88 11.98 -0.99
N ASP A 69 4.38 13.21 -1.06
CA ASP A 69 4.73 14.28 -2.01
C ASP A 69 4.66 13.81 -3.48
N GLY A 70 3.69 12.95 -3.79
CA GLY A 70 3.54 12.41 -5.13
C GLY A 70 2.80 13.37 -6.07
N ASP A 71 3.39 13.63 -7.23
CA ASP A 71 2.84 14.53 -8.27
C ASP A 71 2.39 13.80 -9.54
N GLY A 72 2.34 12.47 -9.49
CA GLY A 72 2.10 11.59 -10.64
C GLY A 72 3.34 11.28 -11.49
N VAL A 73 4.49 11.93 -11.25
CA VAL A 73 5.76 11.68 -11.93
C VAL A 73 6.79 11.08 -10.96
N ASP A 74 6.89 11.65 -9.76
CA ASP A 74 7.85 11.25 -8.73
C ASP A 74 7.22 11.40 -7.34
N GLN A 75 7.81 10.76 -6.34
CA GLN A 75 7.34 10.78 -4.97
C GLN A 75 8.45 10.31 -4.03
N ILE A 76 8.28 10.61 -2.74
CA ILE A 76 9.10 10.06 -1.66
C ILE A 76 8.57 8.66 -1.33
N TYR A 77 9.44 7.65 -1.35
CA TYR A 77 9.13 6.34 -0.78
C TYR A 77 9.93 6.12 0.50
N VAL A 78 9.23 5.66 1.53
CA VAL A 78 9.84 5.09 2.72
C VAL A 78 9.33 3.67 2.90
N LYS A 79 10.22 2.72 3.13
CA LYS A 79 9.86 1.30 3.34
C LYS A 79 10.67 0.64 4.43
N VAL A 80 10.07 -0.39 5.01
CA VAL A 80 10.77 -1.44 5.74
C VAL A 80 10.73 -2.73 4.94
N GLN A 81 11.84 -3.46 4.97
CA GLN A 81 12.05 -4.61 4.11
C GLN A 81 12.69 -5.75 4.88
N GLN A 82 12.14 -6.93 4.63
CA GLN A 82 12.77 -8.20 4.88
C GLN A 82 13.57 -8.55 3.62
N GLN A 83 14.89 -8.35 3.67
CA GLN A 83 15.80 -8.53 2.53
C GLN A 83 16.20 -10.00 2.30
N ASN A 84 15.98 -10.86 3.31
CA ASN A 84 16.32 -12.27 3.30
C ASN A 84 15.21 -13.08 3.99
N SER A 85 15.35 -14.40 4.10
CA SER A 85 14.31 -15.25 4.67
C SER A 85 14.26 -15.28 6.20
N SER A 86 14.40 -14.13 6.87
CA SER A 86 14.43 -14.02 8.34
C SER A 86 13.07 -14.05 9.02
N GLY A 87 11.98 -13.72 8.31
CA GLY A 87 10.67 -13.48 8.93
C GLY A 87 10.56 -12.14 9.67
N THR A 88 11.54 -11.25 9.50
CA THR A 88 11.60 -9.93 10.16
C THR A 88 12.02 -8.84 9.17
N PHE A 89 11.46 -7.65 9.33
CA PHE A 89 11.99 -6.43 8.75
C PHE A 89 13.30 -6.07 9.44
N HIS A 90 14.36 -5.86 8.65
CA HIS A 90 15.70 -5.51 9.15
C HIS A 90 16.44 -4.54 8.24
N THR A 91 15.81 -4.13 7.14
CA THR A 91 16.32 -3.13 6.20
C THR A 91 15.30 -2.01 6.08
N CYS A 92 15.77 -0.78 5.99
CA CYS A 92 14.97 0.40 5.70
C CYS A 92 15.43 1.05 4.41
N GLY A 93 14.51 1.70 3.70
CA GLY A 93 14.82 2.47 2.49
C GLY A 93 14.08 3.80 2.45
N PHE A 94 14.82 4.87 2.18
CA PHE A 94 14.33 6.18 1.74
C PHE A 94 14.78 6.36 0.29
N TYR A 95 13.85 6.48 -0.64
CA TYR A 95 14.18 6.50 -2.07
C TYR A 95 13.11 7.20 -2.88
N ARG A 96 13.40 7.40 -4.16
CA ARG A 96 12.47 7.97 -5.14
C ARG A 96 12.39 7.04 -6.34
N GLY A 97 11.30 7.11 -7.10
CA GLY A 97 11.08 6.24 -8.27
C GLY A 97 11.06 4.74 -7.98
N GLU A 98 10.56 3.93 -8.92
CA GLU A 98 10.48 2.48 -8.73
C GLU A 98 11.85 1.82 -8.93
N GLY A 99 12.43 1.29 -7.84
CA GLY A 99 13.74 0.64 -7.88
C GLY A 99 14.91 1.58 -8.12
N ALA A 100 14.70 2.89 -7.99
CA ALA A 100 15.78 3.86 -7.95
C ALA A 100 16.40 3.95 -6.54
N GLY A 101 17.57 4.60 -6.48
CA GLY A 101 18.27 4.88 -5.24
C GLY A 101 17.70 6.06 -4.46
N GLY A 102 18.53 6.62 -3.57
CA GLY A 102 18.21 7.90 -2.93
C GLY A 102 18.07 9.03 -3.95
N TRP A 103 17.46 10.13 -3.54
CA TRP A 103 17.37 11.33 -4.38
C TRP A 103 18.72 12.07 -4.47
N PRO A 104 18.97 12.82 -5.55
CA PRO A 104 20.13 13.69 -5.66
C PRO A 104 20.20 14.68 -4.49
N GLY A 105 21.37 14.80 -3.86
CA GLY A 105 21.56 15.71 -2.72
C GLY A 105 21.01 15.19 -1.38
N MET A 106 20.63 13.91 -1.29
CA MET A 106 20.19 13.30 -0.03
C MET A 106 21.19 13.51 1.10
N THR A 107 20.69 13.98 2.24
CA THR A 107 21.44 14.13 3.50
C THR A 107 20.90 13.16 4.56
N GLY A 108 21.60 13.03 5.70
CA GLY A 108 21.17 12.16 6.80
C GLY A 108 21.55 10.69 6.67
N GLY A 109 22.27 10.29 5.60
CA GLY A 109 22.86 8.96 5.46
C GLY A 109 22.51 8.29 4.13
N ALA A 110 22.79 6.97 4.05
CA ALA A 110 22.51 6.18 2.86
C ALA A 110 21.00 6.00 2.62
N ALA A 111 20.61 5.86 1.35
CA ALA A 111 19.22 5.59 0.97
C ALA A 111 18.68 4.29 1.58
N PHE A 112 19.50 3.24 1.59
CA PHE A 112 19.19 1.95 2.17
C PHE A 112 20.17 1.61 3.29
N PHE A 113 19.67 1.09 4.40
CA PHE A 113 20.48 0.76 5.57
C PHE A 113 19.84 -0.33 6.42
N THR A 114 20.66 -0.99 7.24
CA THR A 114 20.20 -1.98 8.23
C THR A 114 19.58 -1.27 9.42
N LEU A 115 18.41 -1.73 9.84
CA LEU A 115 17.75 -1.23 11.05
C LEU A 115 18.55 -1.63 12.30
N PRO A 116 18.67 -0.75 13.31
CA PRO A 116 19.32 -1.07 14.59
C PRO A 116 18.74 -2.32 15.28
N GLY A 117 17.45 -2.59 15.11
CA GLY A 117 16.80 -3.79 15.59
C GLY A 117 15.75 -4.31 14.61
N ALA A 118 15.77 -5.60 14.37
CA ALA A 118 14.81 -6.26 13.49
C ALA A 118 13.45 -6.44 14.19
N PHE A 119 12.36 -6.41 13.44
CA PHE A 119 11.01 -6.58 13.97
C PHE A 119 10.10 -7.31 12.98
N SER A 120 9.08 -8.00 13.48
CA SER A 120 8.05 -8.68 12.66
C SER A 120 6.77 -7.86 12.54
N GLU A 121 6.44 -7.03 13.53
CA GLU A 121 5.29 -6.13 13.51
C GLU A 121 5.64 -4.79 14.17
N GLY A 122 4.96 -3.72 13.77
CA GLY A 122 5.11 -2.41 14.38
C GLY A 122 4.29 -1.34 13.66
N ASP A 123 4.27 -0.15 14.25
CA ASP A 123 3.67 1.03 13.63
C ASP A 123 4.74 1.83 12.92
N MET A 124 4.43 2.29 11.71
CA MET A 124 5.31 3.07 10.84
C MET A 124 4.64 4.41 10.56
N LEU A 125 5.25 5.50 11.05
CA LEU A 125 4.87 6.87 10.76
C LEU A 125 5.92 7.51 9.85
N VAL A 126 5.47 8.08 8.73
CA VAL A 126 6.33 8.82 7.79
C VAL A 126 5.84 10.24 7.71
N GLU A 127 6.74 11.20 7.94
CA GLU A 127 6.48 12.64 7.90
C GLU A 127 7.39 13.29 6.86
N HIS A 128 6.85 14.25 6.10
CA HIS A 128 7.57 15.18 5.26
C HIS A 128 7.22 16.60 5.70
N ASP A 129 8.23 17.39 6.05
CA ASP A 129 8.04 18.72 6.64
C ASP A 129 7.69 19.82 5.61
N GLY A 130 7.55 19.46 4.34
CA GLY A 130 7.37 20.40 3.25
C GLY A 130 8.65 21.09 2.77
N ALA A 131 9.69 21.17 3.60
CA ALA A 131 10.99 21.77 3.28
C ALA A 131 12.03 20.75 2.76
N GLY A 132 11.65 19.48 2.66
CA GLY A 132 12.48 18.43 2.08
C GLY A 132 13.16 17.51 3.10
N ASN A 133 12.77 17.61 4.38
CA ASN A 133 13.15 16.64 5.40
C ASN A 133 12.04 15.59 5.56
N VAL A 134 12.47 14.34 5.60
CA VAL A 134 11.61 13.16 5.71
C VAL A 134 12.01 12.40 6.96
N LYS A 135 11.05 12.17 7.86
CA LYS A 135 11.24 11.44 9.10
C LYS A 135 10.45 10.13 9.05
N LEU A 136 11.10 9.05 9.45
CA LEU A 136 10.48 7.75 9.74
C LEU A 136 10.53 7.54 11.25
N THR A 137 9.40 7.22 11.85
CA THR A 137 9.30 6.71 13.22
C THR A 137 8.73 5.30 13.17
N LEU A 138 9.45 4.36 13.77
CA LEU A 138 9.02 2.98 13.96
C LEU A 138 8.76 2.75 15.45
N SER A 139 7.53 2.40 15.83
CA SER A 139 7.10 2.24 17.22
C SER A 139 6.31 0.95 17.43
N ASN A 140 6.02 0.63 18.70
CA ASN A 140 5.23 -0.56 19.08
C ASN A 140 5.75 -1.87 18.44
N LEU A 141 7.08 -1.98 18.37
CA LEU A 141 7.76 -3.02 17.61
C LEU A 141 7.66 -4.39 18.30
N VAL A 142 7.63 -5.45 17.49
CA VAL A 142 7.61 -6.86 17.94
C VAL A 142 8.86 -7.59 17.43
N PRO A 143 9.72 -8.16 18.30
CA PRO A 143 9.65 -8.09 19.75
C PRO A 143 9.83 -6.65 20.27
N SER A 144 9.32 -6.41 21.48
CA SER A 144 9.38 -5.08 22.14
C SER A 144 10.82 -4.57 22.19
N GLN A 145 11.02 -3.36 21.67
CA GLN A 145 12.30 -2.66 21.63
C GLN A 145 12.04 -1.15 21.58
N PRO A 146 13.06 -0.29 21.82
CA PRO A 146 12.89 1.16 21.70
C PRO A 146 12.45 1.57 20.29
N ASP A 147 11.73 2.69 20.21
CA ASP A 147 11.37 3.30 18.94
C ASP A 147 12.62 3.61 18.11
N GLN A 148 12.50 3.45 16.80
CA GLN A 148 13.59 3.72 15.86
C GLN A 148 13.21 4.91 15.00
N ILE A 149 14.00 5.98 15.07
CA ILE A 149 13.77 7.23 14.35
C ILE A 149 14.89 7.43 13.32
N HIS A 150 14.50 7.70 12.08
CA HIS A 150 15.43 7.88 10.97
C HIS A 150 15.02 9.07 10.11
N GLU A 151 15.99 9.90 9.74
CA GLU A 151 15.74 11.11 8.96
C GLU A 151 16.59 11.15 7.70
N ARG A 152 16.01 11.65 6.62
CA ARG A 152 16.71 12.02 5.39
C ARG A 152 16.28 13.41 4.98
N GLY A 153 17.22 14.21 4.50
CA GLY A 153 16.96 15.56 3.99
C GLY A 153 17.35 15.71 2.54
N GLY A 154 17.19 16.93 2.02
CA GLY A 154 17.58 17.29 0.66
C GLY A 154 16.61 16.80 -0.42
N TRP A 155 15.41 16.35 -0.04
CA TRP A 155 14.34 16.14 -1.01
C TRP A 155 13.95 17.50 -1.59
N ILE A 156 13.79 17.58 -2.91
CA ILE A 156 13.38 18.82 -3.57
C ILE A 156 11.84 18.86 -3.57
N PRO A 157 11.20 19.76 -2.80
CA PRO A 157 9.75 19.74 -2.65
C PRO A 157 9.02 19.95 -3.97
N ARG A 158 8.02 19.11 -4.25
CA ARG A 158 7.33 19.05 -5.54
C ARG A 158 5.92 19.61 -5.53
N ASN A 159 5.38 19.94 -4.36
CA ASN A 159 3.97 20.25 -4.11
C ASN A 159 3.03 19.10 -4.56
N GLY A 160 3.47 17.86 -4.42
CA GLY A 160 2.65 16.69 -4.71
C GLY A 160 1.64 16.45 -3.58
N ASP A 161 0.41 16.11 -3.93
CA ASP A 161 -0.68 15.85 -2.98
C ASP A 161 -0.94 14.36 -2.76
N GLN A 162 -0.26 13.49 -3.51
CA GLN A 162 -0.51 12.05 -3.44
C GLN A 162 0.22 11.41 -2.25
N ILE A 163 -0.57 10.73 -1.44
CA ILE A 163 -0.14 9.92 -0.30
C ILE A 163 -0.68 8.50 -0.52
N GLY A 164 0.04 7.48 -0.07
CA GLY A 164 -0.48 6.12 -0.14
C GLY A 164 0.46 5.04 0.33
N ILE A 165 0.10 3.80 0.00
CA ILE A 165 0.81 2.59 0.42
C ILE A 165 1.46 1.88 -0.78
N HIS A 166 2.55 1.17 -0.51
CA HIS A 166 3.22 0.31 -1.49
C HIS A 166 3.86 -0.89 -0.80
N GLY A 167 3.93 -2.00 -1.53
CA GLY A 167 4.37 -3.26 -0.94
C GLY A 167 4.86 -4.27 -1.96
N TYR A 168 5.48 -5.33 -1.45
CA TYR A 168 5.86 -6.49 -2.25
C TYR A 168 4.65 -7.39 -2.52
N THR A 169 4.54 -7.85 -3.76
CA THR A 169 3.34 -8.49 -4.29
C THR A 169 2.93 -9.73 -3.52
N GLY A 170 1.65 -9.84 -3.17
CA GLY A 170 1.04 -11.04 -2.59
C GLY A 170 1.49 -11.41 -1.18
N VAL A 171 2.47 -10.69 -0.61
CA VAL A 171 3.05 -10.99 0.70
C VAL A 171 2.91 -9.82 1.66
N ALA A 172 3.12 -8.59 1.20
CA ALA A 172 3.05 -7.39 2.03
C ALA A 172 1.69 -7.25 2.69
N ALA A 173 1.68 -7.23 4.02
CA ALA A 173 0.49 -7.08 4.84
C ALA A 173 0.56 -5.75 5.60
N MET A 174 -0.50 -4.96 5.49
CA MET A 174 -0.61 -3.64 6.10
C MET A 174 -1.97 -3.48 6.73
N ASP A 175 -2.03 -2.68 7.78
CA ASP A 175 -3.25 -2.39 8.52
C ASP A 175 -3.25 -0.93 9.00
N ASP A 176 -4.37 -0.47 9.52
CA ASP A 176 -4.50 0.79 10.23
C ASP A 176 -3.92 2.02 9.48
N PHE A 177 -4.27 2.22 8.20
CA PHE A 177 -3.74 3.35 7.42
C PHE A 177 -4.35 4.68 7.85
N SER A 178 -3.51 5.67 8.12
CA SER A 178 -3.92 7.03 8.48
C SER A 178 -3.08 8.11 7.80
N ILE A 179 -3.65 9.33 7.70
CA ILE A 179 -2.98 10.57 7.29
C ILE A 179 -3.28 11.59 8.41
N GLU A 180 -2.29 12.37 8.85
CA GLU A 180 -2.39 13.10 10.13
C GLU A 180 -3.57 14.09 10.24
N THR A 181 -4.50 13.75 11.15
CA THR A 181 -4.89 14.46 12.40
C THR A 181 -5.59 13.48 13.39
N ASP A 182 -4.99 12.31 13.68
CA ASP A 182 -5.52 11.23 14.55
C ASP A 182 -6.75 10.44 14.05
N SER A 183 -7.18 10.58 12.80
CA SER A 183 -8.23 9.70 12.23
C SER A 183 -7.63 8.52 11.47
N LEU A 184 -7.96 7.31 11.89
CA LEU A 184 -7.78 6.09 11.10
C LEU A 184 -8.60 6.23 9.80
N CYS A 185 -7.94 6.26 8.65
CA CYS A 185 -8.60 6.48 7.36
C CYS A 185 -9.11 5.18 6.75
N ASP A 186 -8.35 4.10 6.91
CA ASP A 186 -8.78 2.77 6.51
C ASP A 186 -8.16 1.71 7.41
N ASP A 187 -9.00 1.00 8.17
CA ASP A 187 -8.63 -0.09 9.07
C ASP A 187 -8.61 -1.46 8.37
N PHE A 188 -8.90 -1.48 7.08
CA PHE A 188 -9.03 -2.68 6.24
C PHE A 188 -9.92 -3.79 6.84
N ASN A 189 -10.75 -3.47 7.84
CA ASN A 189 -11.56 -4.41 8.61
C ASN A 189 -12.87 -4.67 7.86
N ARG A 190 -12.69 -5.14 6.64
CA ARG A 190 -13.73 -5.53 5.71
C ARG A 190 -13.37 -6.89 5.11
N PRO A 191 -14.31 -7.51 4.40
CA PRO A 191 -14.18 -8.86 3.86
C PRO A 191 -13.15 -8.93 2.76
N ASP A 192 -12.68 -10.15 2.52
CA ASP A 192 -11.76 -10.44 1.44
C ASP A 192 -12.33 -9.95 0.10
N GLY A 193 -11.54 -9.14 -0.61
CA GLY A 193 -12.03 -8.44 -1.81
C GLY A 193 -11.06 -7.37 -2.29
N ALA A 194 -11.51 -6.48 -3.17
CA ALA A 194 -10.70 -5.33 -3.61
C ALA A 194 -10.45 -4.34 -2.46
N LEU A 195 -9.37 -3.55 -2.53
CA LEU A 195 -9.13 -2.45 -1.59
C LEU A 195 -10.29 -1.44 -1.54
N GLY A 196 -11.12 -1.35 -2.57
CA GLY A 196 -12.28 -0.47 -2.57
C GLY A 196 -12.02 0.92 -3.16
N PRO A 197 -13.05 1.78 -3.16
CA PRO A 197 -13.06 3.03 -3.93
C PRO A 197 -12.12 4.12 -3.39
N ASP A 198 -11.76 4.05 -2.11
CA ASP A 198 -10.86 5.01 -1.47
C ASP A 198 -9.39 4.79 -1.87
N TRP A 199 -9.12 3.73 -2.63
CA TRP A 199 -7.80 3.38 -3.11
C TRP A 199 -7.77 3.32 -4.62
N ARG A 200 -6.91 4.15 -5.21
CA ARG A 200 -6.65 4.14 -6.65
C ARG A 200 -5.30 3.49 -6.92
N LEU A 201 -5.26 2.53 -7.83
CA LEU A 201 -4.00 2.02 -8.35
C LEU A 201 -3.25 3.16 -9.05
N ALA A 202 -2.13 3.58 -8.49
CA ALA A 202 -1.32 4.65 -9.05
C ALA A 202 -0.42 4.10 -10.17
N ALA A 203 0.11 2.89 -9.98
CA ALA A 203 0.97 2.17 -10.93
C ALA A 203 1.31 0.75 -10.45
N GLY A 204 1.81 -0.07 -11.37
CA GLY A 204 2.08 -1.50 -11.16
C GLY A 204 0.79 -2.29 -11.40
N GLY A 205 0.67 -2.98 -12.53
CA GLY A 205 -0.60 -3.40 -13.15
C GLY A 205 -1.48 -4.43 -12.44
N ASP A 206 -1.42 -4.52 -11.12
CA ASP A 206 -2.06 -5.54 -10.30
C ASP A 206 -3.05 -4.93 -9.30
N THR A 207 -4.10 -5.68 -8.93
CA THR A 207 -5.15 -5.20 -8.03
C THR A 207 -4.81 -5.42 -6.56
N GLY A 208 -5.03 -4.40 -5.74
CA GLY A 208 -4.85 -4.49 -4.29
C GLY A 208 -6.05 -5.19 -3.71
N VAL A 209 -5.83 -6.00 -2.68
CA VAL A 209 -6.90 -6.77 -2.04
C VAL A 209 -6.90 -6.59 -0.54
N VAL A 210 -8.07 -6.65 0.06
CA VAL A 210 -8.22 -6.96 1.48
C VAL A 210 -8.22 -8.47 1.63
N ARG A 211 -7.50 -8.98 2.63
CA ARG A 211 -7.53 -10.39 3.03
C ARG A 211 -7.33 -10.51 4.54
N GLY A 212 -8.26 -11.18 5.21
CA GLY A 212 -8.16 -11.40 6.66
C GLY A 212 -8.05 -10.10 7.46
N GLY A 213 -8.77 -9.05 7.04
CA GLY A 213 -8.77 -7.75 7.69
C GLY A 213 -7.52 -6.90 7.43
N ARG A 214 -6.72 -7.20 6.39
CA ARG A 214 -5.49 -6.46 6.07
C ARG A 214 -5.41 -6.14 4.59
N ALA A 215 -4.74 -5.03 4.26
CA ALA A 215 -4.36 -4.71 2.90
C ALA A 215 -3.19 -5.57 2.42
N TYR A 216 -3.34 -6.12 1.22
CA TYR A 216 -2.31 -6.80 0.46
C TYR A 216 -2.15 -6.14 -0.91
N VAL A 217 -0.90 -5.92 -1.28
CA VAL A 217 -0.52 -5.30 -2.55
C VAL A 217 -0.39 -6.41 -3.60
N GLY A 218 -1.29 -6.44 -4.59
CA GLY A 218 -1.19 -7.29 -5.80
C GLY A 218 -1.28 -8.82 -5.59
N SER A 219 -1.30 -9.57 -6.70
CA SER A 219 -1.44 -11.05 -6.73
C SER A 219 -0.47 -11.77 -7.67
N GLY A 220 0.24 -11.07 -8.54
CA GLY A 220 1.24 -11.59 -9.46
C GLY A 220 2.47 -10.69 -9.50
N ASN A 221 3.54 -11.06 -8.78
CA ASN A 221 4.95 -10.63 -8.88
C ASN A 221 5.32 -9.18 -9.35
N VAL A 222 4.42 -8.20 -9.30
CA VAL A 222 4.64 -6.79 -9.71
C VAL A 222 4.50 -5.86 -8.51
N ARG A 223 5.46 -4.96 -8.34
CA ARG A 223 5.43 -3.91 -7.30
C ARG A 223 4.22 -3.00 -7.58
N ALA A 224 3.26 -2.93 -6.65
CA ALA A 224 2.08 -2.10 -6.82
C ALA A 224 2.01 -0.96 -5.80
N ARG A 225 1.43 0.15 -6.24
CA ARG A 225 1.31 1.41 -5.52
C ARG A 225 -0.14 1.84 -5.51
N TYR A 226 -0.68 2.11 -4.33
CA TYR A 226 -2.05 2.60 -4.18
C TYR A 226 -2.01 3.99 -3.59
N THR A 227 -2.53 4.96 -4.35
CA THR A 227 -2.79 6.30 -3.83
C THR A 227 -4.10 6.25 -3.07
N PHE A 228 -4.08 6.75 -1.84
CA PHE A 228 -5.30 7.02 -1.11
C PHE A 228 -6.00 8.21 -1.76
N VAL A 229 -7.24 8.01 -2.18
CA VAL A 229 -8.10 9.03 -2.80
C VAL A 229 -9.38 9.26 -2.01
N GLY A 230 -9.57 8.52 -0.91
CA GLY A 230 -10.64 8.74 0.04
C GLY A 230 -10.42 10.01 0.87
N GLU A 231 -11.38 10.29 1.75
CA GLU A 231 -11.25 11.32 2.76
C GLU A 231 -10.89 10.65 4.10
N CYS A 232 -9.78 11.08 4.70
CA CYS A 232 -9.47 10.70 6.08
C CYS A 232 -10.49 11.33 7.00
N GLY A 233 -11.13 10.51 7.84
CA GLY A 233 -12.29 10.88 8.64
C GLY A 233 -12.12 12.18 9.41
N GLY A 234 -12.55 13.30 8.81
CA GLY A 234 -13.18 14.36 9.56
C GLY A 234 -14.42 13.81 10.26
N PRO A 235 -14.98 14.51 11.26
CA PRO A 235 -16.14 14.04 11.99
C PRO A 235 -17.19 13.59 10.97
N ALA A 236 -17.61 12.32 11.03
CA ALA A 236 -18.51 11.76 10.03
C ALA A 236 -19.90 11.64 10.64
N CYS A 237 -20.91 11.74 9.78
CA CYS A 237 -22.28 11.59 10.20
C CYS A 237 -22.56 10.15 10.59
N ASN A 238 -22.79 9.96 11.89
CA ASN A 238 -23.18 8.71 12.49
C ASN A 238 -24.69 8.64 12.72
N TYR A 239 -25.23 7.44 12.57
CA TYR A 239 -26.66 7.19 12.65
C TYR A 239 -26.97 5.98 13.50
N ASN A 240 -27.90 6.17 14.44
CA ASN A 240 -28.57 5.07 15.13
C ASN A 240 -29.48 4.32 14.15
N VAL A 241 -29.12 3.09 13.78
CA VAL A 241 -29.84 2.24 12.83
C VAL A 241 -31.21 1.89 13.41
N LYS A 242 -32.29 2.33 12.73
CA LYS A 242 -33.69 2.05 13.10
C LYS A 242 -34.29 0.90 12.31
N LYS A 243 -33.78 0.65 11.10
CA LYS A 243 -34.14 -0.50 10.26
C LYS A 243 -32.91 -0.93 9.48
N SER A 244 -32.67 -2.23 9.48
CA SER A 244 -31.70 -2.89 8.62
C SER A 244 -32.41 -4.05 7.95
N LYS A 245 -32.39 -4.10 6.61
CA LYS A 245 -32.99 -5.19 5.84
C LYS A 245 -31.95 -5.71 4.86
N ALA A 246 -31.44 -6.90 5.15
CA ALA A 246 -30.65 -7.68 4.22
C ALA A 246 -31.47 -8.07 2.98
N LYS A 247 -30.81 -8.07 1.83
CA LYS A 247 -31.25 -8.71 0.61
C LYS A 247 -30.04 -9.47 0.07
N ASP A 248 -30.10 -10.79 0.15
CA ASP A 248 -29.02 -11.69 -0.28
C ASP A 248 -27.69 -11.43 0.45
N CYS A 249 -27.79 -11.04 1.73
CA CYS A 249 -26.68 -10.65 2.60
C CYS A 249 -26.79 -11.37 3.93
N ASP A 250 -25.68 -11.92 4.45
CA ASP A 250 -25.70 -12.66 5.72
C ASP A 250 -25.55 -11.71 6.91
N VAL A 251 -24.70 -10.69 6.78
CA VAL A 251 -24.45 -9.70 7.83
C VAL A 251 -24.78 -8.29 7.35
N CYS A 252 -25.66 -7.60 8.08
CA CYS A 252 -25.92 -6.17 7.90
C CYS A 252 -25.78 -5.43 9.23
N PRO A 253 -25.52 -4.11 9.24
CA PRO A 253 -25.50 -3.31 10.46
C PRO A 253 -26.78 -3.55 11.29
N PRO A 254 -26.68 -3.94 12.56
CA PRO A 254 -27.83 -4.38 13.34
C PRO A 254 -28.74 -3.20 13.68
N LYS A 255 -30.06 -3.47 13.78
CA LYS A 255 -30.99 -2.47 14.31
C LYS A 255 -30.60 -2.14 15.76
N GLY A 256 -30.45 -0.84 16.04
CA GLY A 256 -29.99 -0.33 17.33
C GLY A 256 -28.49 -0.05 17.38
N GLY A 257 -27.71 -0.56 16.43
CA GLY A 257 -26.30 -0.23 16.28
C GLY A 257 -26.08 1.17 15.70
N GLU A 258 -24.85 1.63 15.78
CA GLU A 258 -24.37 2.84 15.11
C GLU A 258 -23.89 2.49 13.68
N TYR A 259 -23.97 3.47 12.78
CA TYR A 259 -23.51 3.36 11.40
C TYR A 259 -22.97 4.71 10.92
N GLY A 260 -21.71 4.74 10.48
CA GLY A 260 -21.07 5.90 9.89
C GLY A 260 -21.34 5.95 8.38
N SER A 261 -21.86 7.09 7.91
CA SER A 261 -22.19 7.28 6.48
C SER A 261 -21.02 7.74 5.60
N GLY A 262 -19.86 8.06 6.20
CA GLY A 262 -18.74 8.70 5.52
C GLY A 262 -18.97 10.16 5.11
N VAL A 263 -20.19 10.70 5.32
CA VAL A 263 -20.48 12.12 5.06
C VAL A 263 -19.82 12.98 6.12
N ALA A 264 -18.87 13.82 5.72
CA ALA A 264 -18.23 14.79 6.59
C ALA A 264 -19.25 15.74 7.25
N CYS A 265 -18.97 16.13 8.49
CA CYS A 265 -19.72 17.11 9.26
C CYS A 265 -18.80 17.84 10.23
N GLU A 266 -19.17 19.06 10.63
CA GLU A 266 -18.51 19.76 11.74
C GLU A 266 -19.36 19.65 13.02
N VAL A 267 -20.69 19.64 12.84
CA VAL A 267 -21.67 19.45 13.90
C VAL A 267 -22.77 18.49 13.48
N VAL A 268 -23.43 17.87 14.46
CA VAL A 268 -24.57 16.93 14.24
C VAL A 268 -25.68 17.52 13.35
N LYS A 269 -25.80 18.84 13.26
CA LYS A 269 -26.82 19.49 12.44
C LYS A 269 -26.57 19.36 10.95
N ASP A 270 -25.31 19.22 10.54
CA ASP A 270 -24.89 19.08 9.13
C ASP A 270 -25.35 17.73 8.57
N CYS A 271 -25.41 16.73 9.44
CA CYS A 271 -25.93 15.41 9.12
C CYS A 271 -27.43 15.45 8.79
N ALA A 272 -27.80 14.73 7.72
CA ALA A 272 -29.19 14.49 7.40
C ALA A 272 -29.93 13.95 8.63
N LYS A 273 -31.14 14.46 8.92
CA LYS A 273 -31.88 14.01 10.13
C LYS A 273 -32.20 12.51 10.11
N LYS A 274 -32.30 11.92 8.92
CA LYS A 274 -32.64 10.52 8.68
C LYS A 274 -31.73 9.95 7.59
N LEU A 275 -31.15 8.79 7.86
CA LEU A 275 -30.44 7.97 6.87
C LEU A 275 -31.44 7.09 6.13
N LYS A 276 -31.30 6.98 4.81
CA LYS A 276 -32.03 6.03 3.95
C LYS A 276 -31.14 5.67 2.77
N GLU A 277 -30.49 4.52 2.84
CA GLU A 277 -29.57 4.11 1.80
C GLU A 277 -29.59 2.59 1.60
N THR A 278 -28.90 2.16 0.55
CA THR A 278 -28.65 0.75 0.26
C THR A 278 -27.14 0.60 0.09
N ILE A 279 -26.51 -0.12 1.00
CA ILE A 279 -25.07 -0.41 0.94
C ILE A 279 -24.85 -1.83 0.39
N PRO A 280 -23.70 -2.11 -0.24
CA PRO A 280 -23.28 -3.48 -0.48
C PRO A 280 -23.14 -4.24 0.84
N CYS A 281 -23.10 -5.57 0.75
CA CYS A 281 -22.85 -6.40 1.90
C CYS A 281 -21.53 -6.06 2.62
N PRO A 282 -21.57 -5.70 3.91
CA PRO A 282 -20.37 -5.51 4.71
C PRO A 282 -19.51 -6.77 4.86
N ASP A 283 -20.05 -7.96 4.56
CA ASP A 283 -19.34 -9.26 4.53
C ASP A 283 -18.90 -9.68 3.11
N GLY A 284 -19.06 -8.78 2.11
CA GLY A 284 -18.52 -8.98 0.77
C GLY A 284 -19.39 -9.89 -0.10
N GLY A 285 -20.55 -10.31 0.40
CA GLY A 285 -21.53 -11.07 -0.36
C GLY A 285 -22.11 -10.29 -1.55
N ASN A 286 -22.75 -11.02 -2.47
CA ASN A 286 -23.40 -10.45 -3.67
C ASN A 286 -24.70 -9.66 -3.39
N GLY A 287 -25.02 -9.45 -2.11
CA GLY A 287 -26.24 -8.81 -1.66
C GLY A 287 -26.12 -7.32 -1.34
N THR A 288 -27.15 -6.81 -0.68
CA THR A 288 -27.24 -5.43 -0.22
C THR A 288 -27.94 -5.33 1.13
N CYS A 289 -27.60 -4.30 1.90
CA CYS A 289 -28.28 -3.92 3.14
C CYS A 289 -29.03 -2.61 2.94
N LYS A 290 -30.36 -2.64 3.14
CA LYS A 290 -31.18 -1.41 3.15
C LYS A 290 -31.26 -0.85 4.55
N LEU A 291 -30.63 0.30 4.77
CA LEU A 291 -30.54 0.94 6.06
C LEU A 291 -31.53 2.11 6.16
N LYS A 292 -32.12 2.26 7.35
CA LYS A 292 -32.74 3.50 7.80
C LYS A 292 -32.25 3.83 9.19
N GLY A 293 -31.79 5.05 9.39
CA GLY A 293 -31.24 5.51 10.66
C GLY A 293 -31.74 6.90 11.04
N LYS A 294 -31.44 7.31 12.27
CA LYS A 294 -31.61 8.69 12.73
C LYS A 294 -30.24 9.17 13.20
N ARG A 295 -29.82 10.35 12.78
CA ARG A 295 -28.51 10.90 13.16
C ARG A 295 -28.32 10.84 14.67
N SER A 296 -27.16 10.39 15.09
CA SER A 296 -26.73 10.26 16.49
C SER A 296 -25.69 11.32 16.82
N SER A 297 -24.62 11.32 16.05
CA SER A 297 -23.38 12.04 16.32
C SER A 297 -22.74 12.51 15.02
N CYS A 298 -21.75 13.38 15.20
CA CYS A 298 -20.82 13.85 14.20
C CYS A 298 -19.45 13.69 14.87
N GLY A 299 -18.63 12.74 14.43
CA GLY A 299 -17.41 12.33 15.13
C GLY A 299 -16.86 11.00 14.68
#